data_AF-A0A8J5CDU7-F1
#
_entry.id   AF-A0A8J5CDU7-F1
#
_cell.length_a   1.000
_cell.length_b   1.000
_cell.length_c   1.000
_cell.angle_alpha   90.00
_cell.angle_beta   90.00
_cell.angle_gamma   90.00
#
_symmetry.space_group_name_H-M   'P 1'
#
loop_
_entity.id
_entity.type
_entity.pdbx_description
1 polymer ?
#
loop_
_entity_poly.entity_id
_entity_poly.type
_entity_poly.pdbx_seq_one_letter_code
_entity_poly.pdbx_strand_id
1 'polypeptide(L)'
;MYVYMGKAGMTSGVVFVSVVYWLLALIVLFPPCEVAAAGLTIEALLGHWLGSESITLVQYHMRRTAVTLIIHTLLLPGYVVTLMKSEPWVWDFLDVQVHSHTSALLLLASLIPTAVLGWVVADWWRSGWCRHPLAARLAVYAPSNSPEAWKSVASDINTEFRRVDKFTSGVSSVYQVVATDNWLLKVTAYQVQLLHLRDAVLSLEGAHTTHGPEPATAPPAQLLTIKVMSVREGAPSFSIRLNSLEFGELERKIVNPVVNARHIVIQQSLSDFFLETFMETIRLNPPATPSTTERNLCFGCQQTSANVRLERRCGATEGSNGCQECHCRPMWCVSCLGKWFASRQDQHHPESWLGSRCPCPTCRSTFCLLDVSLIA
;
A
#
# COMPACT_ATOMS: atom_id res chain seq x y z
N MET A 1 -26.22 -17.19 51.59
CA MET A 1 -25.35 -17.93 50.64
C MET A 1 -25.93 -18.00 49.22
N TYR A 2 -27.24 -18.19 49.04
CA TYR A 2 -27.90 -18.16 47.71
C TYR A 2 -27.87 -16.79 46.99
N VAL A 3 -27.79 -15.67 47.72
CA VAL A 3 -27.74 -14.31 47.13
C VAL A 3 -26.37 -13.99 46.52
N TYR A 4 -25.29 -14.65 46.96
CA TYR A 4 -23.94 -14.43 46.44
C TYR A 4 -23.65 -15.28 45.18
N MET A 5 -24.22 -16.48 45.07
CA MET A 5 -24.09 -17.32 43.86
C MET A 5 -24.88 -16.76 42.67
N GLY A 6 -26.04 -16.12 42.91
CA GLY A 6 -26.83 -15.47 41.86
C GLY A 6 -26.15 -14.25 41.24
N LYS A 7 -25.47 -13.42 42.04
CA LYS A 7 -24.71 -12.27 41.53
C LYS A 7 -23.49 -12.70 40.70
N ALA A 8 -22.76 -13.75 41.12
CA ALA A 8 -21.58 -14.23 40.40
C ALA A 8 -21.93 -14.84 39.02
N GLY A 9 -23.03 -15.59 38.92
CA GLY A 9 -23.53 -16.13 37.65
C GLY A 9 -24.01 -15.02 36.69
N MET A 10 -24.73 -14.03 37.21
CA MET A 10 -25.26 -12.90 36.44
C MET A 10 -24.15 -11.98 35.92
N THR A 11 -23.08 -11.76 36.70
CA THR A 11 -21.89 -11.03 36.22
C THR A 11 -21.10 -11.80 35.16
N SER A 12 -21.07 -13.13 35.24
CA SER A 12 -20.34 -13.97 34.27
C SER A 12 -20.98 -13.95 32.88
N GLY A 13 -22.32 -14.02 32.81
CA GLY A 13 -23.07 -13.97 31.55
C GLY A 13 -22.91 -12.65 30.80
N VAL A 14 -23.06 -11.53 31.51
CA VAL A 14 -22.87 -10.18 30.94
C VAL A 14 -21.46 -10.01 30.41
N VAL A 15 -20.43 -10.39 31.19
CA VAL A 15 -19.03 -10.29 30.76
C VAL A 15 -18.78 -11.12 29.50
N PHE A 16 -19.29 -12.35 29.44
CA PHE A 16 -19.14 -13.20 28.26
C PHE A 16 -19.78 -12.57 27.00
N VAL A 17 -21.05 -12.14 27.09
CA VAL A 17 -21.76 -11.49 25.96
C VAL A 17 -21.03 -10.22 25.54
N SER A 18 -20.54 -9.44 26.50
CA SER A 18 -19.79 -8.20 26.23
C SER A 18 -18.49 -8.49 25.48
N VAL A 19 -17.71 -9.48 25.93
CA VAL A 19 -16.46 -9.87 25.28
C VAL A 19 -16.73 -10.34 23.86
N VAL A 20 -17.70 -11.23 23.65
CA VAL A 20 -18.04 -11.73 22.31
C VAL A 20 -18.52 -10.59 21.40
N TYR A 21 -19.39 -9.71 21.89
CA TYR A 21 -19.90 -8.57 21.12
C TYR A 21 -18.77 -7.64 20.68
N TRP A 22 -17.90 -7.22 21.61
CA TRP A 22 -16.82 -6.30 21.29
C TRP A 22 -15.74 -6.93 20.43
N LEU A 23 -15.48 -8.24 20.55
CA LEU A 23 -14.62 -8.96 19.61
C LEU A 23 -15.18 -8.91 18.18
N LEU A 24 -16.48 -9.15 18.00
CA LEU A 24 -17.12 -9.03 16.69
C LEU A 24 -17.14 -7.58 16.19
N ALA A 25 -17.40 -6.61 17.07
CA ALA A 25 -17.38 -5.19 16.73
C ALA A 25 -15.98 -4.73 16.30
N LEU A 26 -14.91 -5.23 16.94
CA LEU A 26 -13.53 -4.98 16.54
C LEU A 26 -13.21 -5.54 15.16
N ILE A 27 -13.76 -6.72 14.80
CA ILE A 27 -13.62 -7.27 13.45
C ILE A 27 -14.33 -6.37 12.42
N VAL A 28 -15.48 -5.80 12.74
CA VAL A 28 -16.17 -4.83 11.85
C VAL A 28 -15.38 -3.53 11.71
N LEU A 29 -14.79 -3.03 12.80
CA LEU A 29 -13.96 -1.82 12.85
C LEU A 29 -12.62 -1.97 12.11
N PHE A 30 -11.98 -3.12 12.32
CA PHE A 30 -10.64 -3.42 11.85
C PHE A 30 -10.62 -4.86 11.31
N PRO A 31 -11.18 -5.08 10.10
CA PRO A 31 -11.25 -6.42 9.53
C PRO A 31 -9.83 -6.98 9.35
N PRO A 32 -9.51 -8.13 9.97
CA PRO A 32 -8.23 -8.77 9.75
C PRO A 32 -8.15 -9.29 8.30
N CYS A 33 -6.93 -9.51 7.81
CA CYS A 33 -6.68 -9.85 6.41
C CYS A 33 -7.45 -11.09 5.95
N GLU A 34 -7.64 -12.06 6.84
CA GLU A 34 -8.38 -13.30 6.59
C GLU A 34 -9.88 -13.05 6.37
N VAL A 35 -10.47 -12.15 7.16
CA VAL A 35 -11.87 -11.74 7.04
C VAL A 35 -12.08 -10.90 5.79
N ALA A 36 -11.11 -10.02 5.48
CA ALA A 36 -11.11 -9.26 4.23
C ALA A 36 -11.00 -10.19 3.01
N ALA A 37 -10.12 -11.20 3.06
CA ALA A 37 -9.97 -12.20 2.01
C ALA A 37 -11.21 -13.08 1.84
N ALA A 38 -11.94 -13.35 2.93
CA ALA A 38 -13.23 -14.07 2.89
C ALA A 38 -14.38 -13.22 2.32
N GLY A 39 -14.17 -11.95 2.00
CA GLY A 39 -15.21 -11.06 1.47
C GLY A 39 -16.23 -10.62 2.53
N LEU A 40 -15.91 -10.73 3.82
CA LEU A 40 -16.77 -10.30 4.92
C LEU A 40 -16.48 -8.85 5.32
N THR A 41 -16.40 -7.96 4.33
CA THR A 41 -16.20 -6.53 4.55
C THR A 41 -17.48 -5.74 4.24
N ILE A 42 -17.57 -4.52 4.79
CA ILE A 42 -18.69 -3.60 4.52
C ILE A 42 -18.82 -3.36 3.01
N GLU A 43 -17.69 -3.25 2.31
CA GLU A 43 -17.63 -3.04 0.86
C GLU A 43 -18.24 -4.20 0.07
N ALA A 44 -17.93 -5.44 0.46
CA ALA A 44 -18.43 -6.62 -0.20
C ALA A 44 -19.93 -6.84 0.05
N LEU A 45 -20.39 -6.67 1.29
CA LEU A 45 -21.80 -6.85 1.66
C LEU A 45 -22.73 -5.83 1.01
N LEU A 46 -22.26 -4.58 0.84
CA LEU A 46 -23.04 -3.49 0.27
C LEU A 46 -22.59 -3.11 -1.15
N GLY A 47 -21.86 -4.00 -1.83
CA GLY A 47 -21.27 -3.74 -3.14
C GLY A 47 -22.29 -3.30 -4.20
N HIS A 48 -23.51 -3.86 -4.17
CA HIS A 48 -24.57 -3.47 -5.10
C HIS A 48 -25.00 -1.99 -4.93
N TRP A 49 -25.06 -1.50 -3.69
CA TRP A 49 -25.46 -0.12 -3.39
C TRP A 49 -24.30 0.87 -3.57
N LEU A 50 -23.09 0.45 -3.17
CA LEU A 50 -21.88 1.24 -3.34
C LEU A 50 -21.56 1.48 -4.82
N GLY A 51 -21.85 0.50 -5.66
CA GLY A 51 -21.50 0.51 -7.08
C GLY A 51 -20.06 0.06 -7.31
N SER A 52 -19.52 0.40 -8.48
CA SER A 52 -18.18 -0.02 -8.87
C SER A 52 -17.13 1.05 -8.59
N GLU A 53 -16.16 0.72 -7.75
CA GLU A 53 -15.00 1.56 -7.47
C GLU A 53 -14.20 1.89 -8.74
N SER A 54 -14.03 0.92 -9.65
CA SER A 54 -13.28 1.10 -10.89
C SER A 54 -13.92 2.08 -11.88
N ILE A 55 -15.23 2.34 -11.76
CA ILE A 55 -15.96 3.22 -12.66
C ILE A 55 -16.18 4.60 -12.03
N THR A 56 -16.62 4.66 -10.77
CA THR A 56 -17.00 5.89 -10.08
C THR A 56 -16.33 5.99 -8.71
N LEU A 57 -14.99 6.04 -8.69
CA LEU A 57 -14.16 6.10 -7.48
C LEU A 57 -14.67 7.11 -6.45
N VAL A 58 -14.90 8.37 -6.86
CA VAL A 58 -15.26 9.44 -5.94
C VAL A 58 -16.63 9.18 -5.29
N GLN A 59 -17.65 8.89 -6.10
CA GLN A 59 -19.00 8.61 -5.60
C GLN A 59 -19.06 7.34 -4.77
N TYR A 60 -18.30 6.30 -5.18
CA TYR A 60 -18.15 5.06 -4.43
C TYR A 60 -17.63 5.33 -3.02
N HIS A 61 -16.55 6.11 -2.87
CA HIS A 61 -16.00 6.42 -1.56
C HIS A 61 -16.88 7.37 -0.72
N MET A 62 -17.61 8.31 -1.34
CA MET A 62 -18.60 9.11 -0.62
C MET A 62 -19.69 8.23 0.02
N ARG A 63 -20.23 7.30 -0.77
CA ARG A 63 -21.22 6.31 -0.31
C ARG A 63 -20.63 5.38 0.75
N ARG A 64 -19.40 4.89 0.53
CA ARG A 64 -18.68 4.04 1.48
C ARG A 64 -18.53 4.73 2.83
N THR A 65 -18.00 5.96 2.85
CA THR A 65 -17.83 6.72 4.10
C THR A 65 -19.17 6.91 4.83
N ALA A 66 -20.25 7.23 4.12
CA ALA A 66 -21.58 7.36 4.72
C ALA A 66 -22.07 6.06 5.39
N VAL A 67 -21.96 4.93 4.68
CA VAL A 67 -22.35 3.61 5.20
C VAL A 67 -21.48 3.19 6.37
N THR A 68 -20.15 3.35 6.24
CA THR A 68 -19.20 3.04 7.30
C THR A 68 -19.55 3.83 8.56
N LEU A 69 -19.81 5.13 8.48
CA LEU A 69 -20.21 5.92 9.64
C LEU A 69 -21.50 5.41 10.28
N ILE A 70 -22.54 5.10 9.50
CA ILE A 70 -23.80 4.56 10.01
C ILE A 70 -23.57 3.24 10.75
N ILE A 71 -22.91 2.27 10.11
CA ILE A 71 -22.66 0.94 10.70
C ILE A 71 -21.87 1.06 12.01
N HIS A 72 -20.82 1.88 12.02
CA HIS A 72 -19.97 2.05 13.20
C HIS A 72 -20.69 2.73 14.36
N THR A 73 -21.54 3.72 14.08
CA THR A 73 -22.35 4.35 15.14
C THR A 73 -23.41 3.42 15.72
N LEU A 74 -23.93 2.49 14.91
CA LEU A 74 -24.90 1.50 15.34
C LEU A 74 -24.32 0.41 16.25
N LEU A 75 -22.98 0.30 16.39
CA LEU A 75 -22.36 -0.67 17.30
C LEU A 75 -22.72 -0.42 18.76
N LEU A 76 -22.77 0.84 19.20
CA LEU A 76 -23.08 1.14 20.60
C LEU A 76 -24.56 0.91 20.96
N PRO A 77 -25.55 1.40 20.18
CA PRO A 77 -26.95 0.99 20.34
C PRO A 77 -27.16 -0.51 20.16
N GLY A 78 -26.44 -1.13 19.21
CA GLY A 78 -26.49 -2.56 18.94
C GLY A 78 -26.06 -3.38 20.15
N TYR A 79 -25.03 -2.94 20.87
CA TYR A 79 -24.59 -3.54 22.12
C TYR A 79 -25.69 -3.48 23.20
N VAL A 80 -26.32 -2.32 23.38
CA VAL A 80 -27.44 -2.14 24.33
C VAL A 80 -28.58 -3.10 23.99
N VAL A 81 -28.97 -3.19 22.71
CA VAL A 81 -30.01 -4.11 22.25
C VAL A 81 -29.62 -5.57 22.48
N THR A 82 -28.36 -5.95 22.25
CA THR A 82 -27.86 -7.30 22.51
C THR A 82 -27.96 -7.64 24.00
N LEU A 83 -27.55 -6.72 24.89
CA LEU A 83 -27.68 -6.91 26.34
C LEU A 83 -29.13 -7.04 26.78
N MET A 84 -30.03 -6.20 26.23
CA MET A 84 -31.47 -6.28 26.51
C MET A 84 -32.09 -7.62 26.10
N LYS A 85 -31.56 -8.26 25.05
CA LYS A 85 -32.02 -9.57 24.60
C LYS A 85 -31.44 -10.73 25.41
N SER A 86 -30.19 -10.61 25.86
CA SER A 86 -29.52 -11.68 26.61
C SER A 86 -29.90 -11.69 28.10
N GLU A 87 -30.13 -10.52 28.68
CA GLU A 87 -30.24 -10.34 30.13
C GLU A 87 -31.54 -9.57 30.47
N PRO A 88 -32.59 -10.25 30.97
CA PRO A 88 -33.89 -9.63 31.23
C PRO A 88 -33.85 -8.44 32.20
N TRP A 89 -32.97 -8.50 33.22
CA TRP A 89 -32.81 -7.43 34.22
C TRP A 89 -32.34 -6.10 33.60
N VAL A 90 -31.73 -6.13 32.42
CA VAL A 90 -31.28 -4.92 31.71
C VAL A 90 -32.48 -4.05 31.31
N TRP A 91 -33.66 -4.63 31.05
CA TRP A 91 -34.88 -3.86 30.82
C TRP A 91 -35.28 -3.05 32.05
N ASP A 92 -35.26 -3.67 33.24
CA ASP A 92 -35.59 -2.99 34.50
C ASP A 92 -34.54 -1.94 34.88
N PHE A 93 -33.27 -2.18 34.55
CA PHE A 93 -32.18 -1.21 34.75
C PHE A 93 -32.28 -0.01 33.80
N LEU A 94 -32.64 -0.25 32.54
CA LEU A 94 -32.81 0.80 31.53
C LEU A 94 -34.15 1.56 31.66
N ASP A 95 -35.06 1.09 32.50
CA ASP A 95 -36.30 1.81 32.79
C ASP A 95 -35.98 3.16 33.45
N VAL A 96 -36.25 4.23 32.71
CA VAL A 96 -36.05 5.63 33.11
C VAL A 96 -36.96 6.00 34.28
N GLN A 97 -38.06 5.26 34.51
CA GLN A 97 -38.92 5.49 35.67
C GLN A 97 -38.31 4.99 36.98
N VAL A 98 -37.42 3.98 36.91
CA VAL A 98 -36.81 3.34 38.09
C VAL A 98 -35.40 3.87 38.37
N HIS A 99 -34.57 4.05 37.33
CA HIS A 99 -33.17 4.49 37.46
C HIS A 99 -32.90 5.80 36.68
N SER A 100 -33.64 6.86 37.02
CA SER A 100 -33.86 8.03 36.17
C SER A 100 -32.63 8.68 35.52
N HIS A 101 -31.54 8.88 36.24
CA HIS A 101 -30.39 9.62 35.70
C HIS A 101 -29.39 8.72 34.95
N THR A 102 -29.10 7.53 35.47
CA THR A 102 -28.07 6.65 34.89
C THR A 102 -28.55 5.97 33.61
N SER A 103 -29.79 5.48 33.58
CA SER A 103 -30.34 4.84 32.37
C SER A 103 -30.54 5.86 31.25
N ALA A 104 -31.06 7.05 31.59
CA ALA A 104 -31.20 8.14 30.63
C ALA A 104 -29.86 8.56 30.03
N LEU A 105 -28.80 8.73 30.85
CA LEU A 105 -27.47 9.08 30.36
C LEU A 105 -26.90 8.01 29.42
N LEU A 106 -27.06 6.72 29.73
CA LEU A 106 -26.58 5.62 28.89
C LEU A 106 -27.33 5.54 27.55
N LEU A 107 -28.66 5.67 27.58
CA LEU A 107 -29.47 5.69 26.36
C LEU A 107 -29.12 6.90 25.49
N LEU A 108 -29.01 8.10 26.07
CA LEU A 108 -28.59 9.30 25.35
C LEU A 108 -27.18 9.16 24.78
N ALA A 109 -26.22 8.62 25.55
CA ALA A 109 -24.85 8.40 25.09
C ALA A 109 -24.77 7.43 23.89
N SER A 110 -25.66 6.43 23.82
CA SER A 110 -25.71 5.51 22.68
C SER A 110 -26.46 6.09 21.46
N LEU A 111 -27.58 6.77 21.67
CA LEU A 111 -28.48 7.20 20.60
C LEU A 111 -28.09 8.54 19.99
N ILE A 112 -27.58 9.51 20.78
CA ILE A 112 -27.23 10.84 20.27
C ILE A 112 -26.18 10.76 19.15
N PRO A 113 -25.05 10.04 19.28
CA PRO A 113 -24.05 9.97 18.21
C PRO A 113 -24.64 9.41 16.91
N THR A 114 -25.48 8.39 17.02
CA THR A 114 -26.17 7.75 15.88
C THR A 114 -27.15 8.72 15.22
N ALA A 115 -27.94 9.45 16.00
CA ALA A 115 -28.89 10.44 15.49
C ALA A 115 -28.18 11.61 14.80
N VAL A 116 -27.11 12.13 15.41
CA VAL A 116 -26.31 13.24 14.86
C VAL A 116 -25.65 12.82 13.55
N LEU A 117 -24.98 11.66 13.51
CA LEU A 117 -24.31 11.20 12.29
C LEU A 117 -25.32 10.77 11.21
N GLY A 118 -26.45 10.19 11.58
CA GLY A 118 -27.56 9.96 10.67
C GLY A 118 -28.10 11.26 10.05
N TRP A 119 -28.23 12.33 10.84
CA TRP A 119 -28.59 13.65 10.34
C TRP A 119 -27.54 14.23 9.40
N VAL A 120 -26.24 14.13 9.74
CA VAL A 120 -25.13 14.57 8.87
C VAL A 120 -25.13 13.83 7.53
N VAL A 121 -25.28 12.50 7.55
CA VAL A 121 -25.32 11.69 6.31
C VAL A 121 -26.56 12.02 5.48
N ALA A 122 -27.72 12.22 6.12
CA ALA A 122 -28.93 12.66 5.43
C ALA A 122 -28.76 14.04 4.80
N ASP A 123 -28.03 14.94 5.46
CA ASP A 123 -27.69 16.26 4.94
C ASP A 123 -26.75 16.20 3.73
N TRP A 124 -25.75 15.32 3.76
CA TRP A 124 -24.91 15.03 2.59
C TRP A 124 -25.74 14.52 1.43
N TRP A 125 -26.65 13.58 1.66
CA TRP A 125 -27.53 13.04 0.62
C TRP A 125 -28.44 14.12 0.02
N ARG A 126 -29.13 14.91 0.86
CA ARG A 126 -30.03 16.00 0.42
C ARG A 126 -29.31 17.11 -0.34
N SER A 127 -28.06 17.39 0.01
CA SER A 127 -27.23 18.38 -0.69
C SER A 127 -26.55 17.85 -1.96
N GLY A 128 -26.91 16.65 -2.42
CA GLY A 128 -26.26 16.03 -3.59
C GLY A 128 -24.76 15.82 -3.38
N TRP A 129 -24.36 15.53 -2.13
CA TRP A 129 -23.00 15.30 -1.66
C TRP A 129 -22.08 16.52 -1.59
N CYS A 130 -22.58 17.74 -1.87
CA CYS A 130 -21.73 18.93 -1.89
C CYS A 130 -21.13 19.28 -0.50
N ARG A 131 -21.82 18.92 0.59
CA ARG A 131 -21.35 19.13 1.98
C ARG A 131 -20.47 17.99 2.51
N HIS A 132 -20.24 16.96 1.71
CA HIS A 132 -19.37 15.86 2.10
C HIS A 132 -17.90 16.35 2.17
N PRO A 133 -17.09 15.92 3.16
CA PRO A 133 -15.70 16.36 3.29
C PRO A 133 -14.84 16.15 2.03
N LEU A 134 -15.09 15.06 1.29
CA LEU A 134 -14.44 14.82 0.00
C LEU A 134 -14.80 15.87 -1.07
N ALA A 135 -16.07 16.30 -1.13
CA ALA A 135 -16.49 17.34 -2.07
C ALA A 135 -15.81 18.68 -1.73
N ALA A 136 -15.72 19.02 -0.45
CA ALA A 136 -15.00 20.21 0.00
C ALA A 136 -13.50 20.18 -0.39
N ARG A 137 -12.84 19.01 -0.28
CA ARG A 137 -11.44 18.84 -0.70
C ARG A 137 -11.26 18.93 -2.22
N LEU A 138 -12.20 18.40 -2.98
CA LEU A 138 -12.20 18.49 -4.44
C LEU A 138 -12.45 19.91 -4.93
N ALA A 139 -13.28 20.68 -4.22
CA ALA A 139 -13.59 22.07 -4.56
C ALA A 139 -12.35 22.98 -4.58
N VAL A 140 -11.31 22.68 -3.79
CA VAL A 140 -10.01 23.40 -3.79
C VAL A 140 -9.32 23.38 -5.16
N TYR A 141 -9.59 22.34 -5.97
CA TYR A 141 -9.02 22.18 -7.31
C TYR A 141 -9.99 22.57 -8.42
N ALA A 142 -11.21 22.96 -8.08
CA ALA A 142 -12.21 23.28 -9.08
C ALA A 142 -11.94 24.66 -9.71
N PRO A 143 -12.21 24.83 -11.01
CA PRO A 143 -11.95 26.09 -11.71
C PRO A 143 -12.92 27.22 -11.34
N SER A 144 -14.04 26.90 -10.68
CA SER A 144 -15.06 27.86 -10.25
C SER A 144 -15.44 27.68 -8.79
N ASN A 145 -15.84 28.76 -8.12
CA ASN A 145 -16.28 28.75 -6.72
C ASN A 145 -17.74 28.29 -6.56
N SER A 146 -18.31 27.60 -7.56
CA SER A 146 -19.67 27.11 -7.48
C SER A 146 -19.74 25.85 -6.58
N PRO A 147 -20.85 25.63 -5.85
CA PRO A 147 -20.98 24.49 -4.94
C PRO A 147 -20.96 23.12 -5.65
N GLU A 148 -21.16 23.11 -6.98
CA GLU A 148 -21.12 21.90 -7.81
C GLU A 148 -19.81 21.74 -8.59
N ALA A 149 -18.89 22.72 -8.51
CA ALA A 149 -17.66 22.72 -9.30
C ALA A 149 -16.80 21.48 -9.06
N TRP A 150 -16.84 20.94 -7.83
CA TRP A 150 -16.13 19.72 -7.45
C TRP A 150 -16.53 18.50 -8.30
N LYS A 151 -17.73 18.48 -8.90
CA LYS A 151 -18.20 17.37 -9.75
C LYS A 151 -17.35 17.24 -11.02
N SER A 152 -16.86 18.35 -11.56
CA SER A 152 -15.95 18.35 -12.73
C SER A 152 -14.64 17.64 -12.40
N VAL A 153 -13.99 18.06 -11.31
CA VAL A 153 -12.78 17.43 -10.76
C VAL A 153 -13.01 15.94 -10.46
N ALA A 154 -14.17 15.59 -9.89
CA ALA A 154 -14.53 14.20 -9.63
C ALA A 154 -14.65 13.37 -10.91
N SER A 155 -15.19 13.95 -11.99
CA SER A 155 -15.28 13.31 -13.30
C SER A 155 -13.90 13.05 -13.89
N ASP A 156 -12.99 14.01 -13.76
CA ASP A 156 -11.61 13.89 -14.25
C ASP A 156 -10.87 12.77 -13.52
N ILE A 157 -10.92 12.76 -12.18
CA ILE A 157 -10.35 11.70 -11.35
C ILE A 157 -10.93 10.33 -11.72
N ASN A 158 -12.25 10.22 -11.88
CA ASN A 158 -12.89 8.96 -12.24
C ASN A 158 -12.42 8.47 -13.63
N THR A 159 -12.19 9.38 -14.56
CA THR A 159 -11.71 9.06 -15.91
C THR A 159 -10.26 8.60 -15.87
N GLU A 160 -9.40 9.25 -15.10
CA GLU A 160 -8.01 8.83 -14.90
C GLU A 160 -7.91 7.49 -14.14
N PHE A 161 -8.74 7.29 -13.11
CA PHE A 161 -8.73 6.06 -12.32
C PHE A 161 -9.09 4.81 -13.12
N ARG A 162 -9.87 4.96 -14.20
CA ARG A 162 -10.20 3.85 -15.12
C ARG A 162 -9.01 3.35 -15.93
N ARG A 163 -7.93 4.16 -16.04
CA ARG A 163 -6.74 3.76 -16.78
C ARG A 163 -6.03 2.59 -16.09
N VAL A 164 -5.41 1.74 -16.89
CA VAL A 164 -4.74 0.51 -16.43
C VAL A 164 -3.42 0.85 -15.74
N ASP A 165 -2.78 1.92 -16.17
CA ASP A 165 -1.46 2.33 -15.74
C ASP A 165 -1.44 3.09 -14.40
N LYS A 166 -2.45 2.95 -13.54
CA LYS A 166 -2.44 3.56 -12.20
C LYS A 166 -1.57 2.77 -11.22
N PHE A 167 -0.91 3.47 -10.32
CA PHE A 167 -0.26 2.85 -9.16
C PHE A 167 -1.27 2.65 -8.04
N THR A 168 -1.26 1.48 -7.43
CA THR A 168 -1.98 1.18 -6.19
C THR A 168 -1.01 0.49 -5.24
N SER A 169 -0.85 1.04 -4.03
CA SER A 169 -0.05 0.37 -3.00
C SER A 169 -0.62 -1.00 -2.66
N GLY A 170 0.22 -1.90 -2.15
CA GLY A 170 -0.19 -3.21 -1.66
C GLY A 170 -1.31 -3.16 -0.62
N VAL A 171 -1.89 -4.34 -0.34
CA VAL A 171 -3.03 -4.48 0.57
C VAL A 171 -2.61 -4.13 1.99
N SER A 172 -3.01 -2.95 2.46
CA SER A 172 -2.95 -2.57 3.87
C SER A 172 -4.36 -2.54 4.43
N SER A 173 -4.55 -3.07 5.65
CA SER A 173 -5.84 -3.06 6.34
C SER A 173 -6.28 -1.66 6.78
N VAL A 174 -5.40 -0.65 6.74
CA VAL A 174 -5.67 0.68 7.31
C VAL A 174 -6.00 1.72 6.25
N TYR A 175 -5.24 1.75 5.15
CA TYR A 175 -5.47 2.68 4.04
C TYR A 175 -4.80 2.18 2.76
N GLN A 176 -5.29 2.66 1.62
CA GLN A 176 -4.71 2.41 0.31
C GLN A 176 -4.19 3.72 -0.29
N VAL A 177 -3.03 3.66 -0.93
CA VAL A 177 -2.50 4.78 -1.72
C VAL A 177 -2.73 4.48 -3.19
N VAL A 178 -3.27 5.46 -3.91
CA VAL A 178 -3.49 5.37 -5.36
C VAL A 178 -2.81 6.58 -6.01
N ALA A 179 -1.96 6.35 -6.99
CA ALA A 179 -1.46 7.41 -7.85
C ALA A 179 -1.94 7.19 -9.29
N THR A 180 -2.65 8.19 -9.81
CA THR A 180 -3.04 8.31 -11.21
C THR A 180 -2.05 9.24 -11.93
N ASP A 181 -2.37 9.70 -13.12
CA ASP A 181 -1.47 10.56 -13.89
C ASP A 181 -1.36 11.96 -13.28
N ASN A 182 -2.46 12.50 -12.74
CA ASN A 182 -2.47 13.83 -12.14
C ASN A 182 -2.82 13.84 -10.65
N TRP A 183 -3.28 12.72 -10.07
CA TRP A 183 -3.75 12.69 -8.69
C TRP A 183 -3.05 11.65 -7.84
N LEU A 184 -2.69 12.06 -6.62
CA LEU A 184 -2.28 11.19 -5.54
C LEU A 184 -3.38 11.14 -4.49
N LEU A 185 -3.88 9.94 -4.18
CA LEU A 185 -4.95 9.71 -3.24
C LEU A 185 -4.47 8.79 -2.11
N LYS A 186 -4.88 9.12 -0.88
CA LYS A 186 -4.82 8.26 0.29
C LYS A 186 -6.25 7.99 0.74
N VAL A 187 -6.65 6.73 0.58
CA VAL A 187 -8.00 6.25 0.81
C VAL A 187 -8.03 5.49 2.13
N THR A 188 -8.73 5.99 3.13
CA THR A 188 -8.98 5.29 4.41
C THR A 188 -10.45 4.90 4.53
N ALA A 189 -10.81 4.17 5.59
CA ALA A 189 -12.21 3.80 5.87
C ALA A 189 -13.14 5.03 6.01
N TYR A 190 -12.64 6.13 6.57
CA TYR A 190 -13.44 7.30 6.94
C TYR A 190 -13.17 8.55 6.09
N GLN A 191 -12.06 8.59 5.37
CA GLN A 191 -11.71 9.77 4.58
C GLN A 191 -10.89 9.43 3.35
N VAL A 192 -11.07 10.24 2.31
CA VAL A 192 -10.19 10.24 1.14
C VAL A 192 -9.43 11.56 1.14
N GLN A 193 -8.12 11.48 1.35
CA GLN A 193 -7.19 12.60 1.20
C GLN A 193 -6.65 12.54 -0.22
N LEU A 194 -6.55 13.69 -0.89
CA LEU A 194 -6.06 13.73 -2.26
C LEU A 194 -5.33 15.02 -2.55
N LEU A 195 -4.43 14.96 -3.51
CA LEU A 195 -3.58 16.07 -3.91
C LEU A 195 -3.30 15.98 -5.42
N HIS A 196 -3.31 17.13 -6.09
CA HIS A 196 -2.92 17.20 -7.48
C HIS A 196 -1.39 17.13 -7.60
N LEU A 197 -0.86 16.17 -8.37
CA LEU A 197 0.57 15.83 -8.44
C LEU A 197 1.45 17.01 -8.89
N ARG A 198 0.94 17.91 -9.73
CA ARG A 198 1.67 19.13 -10.12
C ARG A 198 1.91 20.08 -8.94
N ASP A 199 0.98 20.13 -8.01
CA ASP A 199 1.03 20.99 -6.82
C ASP A 199 1.65 20.23 -5.62
N ALA A 200 2.09 18.97 -5.82
CA ALA A 200 2.57 18.10 -4.77
C ALA A 200 4.06 18.29 -4.49
N VAL A 201 4.38 18.41 -3.20
CA VAL A 201 5.75 18.33 -2.68
C VAL A 201 5.82 17.13 -1.75
N LEU A 202 6.61 16.13 -2.15
CA LEU A 202 6.78 14.90 -1.38
C LEU A 202 8.15 14.92 -0.69
N SER A 203 8.16 14.59 0.60
CA SER A 203 9.37 14.51 1.42
C SER A 203 9.44 13.19 2.15
N LEU A 204 10.59 12.52 2.10
CA LEU A 204 10.84 11.30 2.85
C LEU A 204 11.15 11.64 4.32
N GLU A 205 10.29 11.22 5.24
CA GLU A 205 10.40 11.55 6.67
C GLU A 205 11.12 10.46 7.48
N GLY A 206 10.96 9.20 7.09
CA GLY A 206 11.56 8.07 7.81
C GLY A 206 11.45 6.75 7.05
N ALA A 207 12.22 5.78 7.52
CA ALA A 207 12.09 4.38 7.11
C ALA A 207 12.03 3.50 8.35
N HIS A 208 11.20 2.47 8.32
CA HIS A 208 11.05 1.50 9.39
C HIS A 208 11.14 0.09 8.83
N THR A 209 12.08 -0.70 9.31
CA THR A 209 12.22 -2.11 8.93
C THR A 209 11.36 -2.97 9.84
N THR A 210 10.39 -3.68 9.28
CA THR A 210 9.61 -4.68 10.01
C THR A 210 10.26 -6.04 9.85
N HIS A 211 10.62 -6.65 10.98
CA HIS A 211 11.01 -8.06 11.05
C HIS A 211 9.75 -8.88 11.30
N GLY A 212 9.56 -9.96 10.53
CA GLY A 212 8.48 -10.91 10.80
C GLY A 212 8.68 -11.60 12.16
N PRO A 213 7.62 -12.17 12.75
CA PRO A 213 7.78 -13.01 13.94
C PRO A 213 8.70 -14.19 13.60
N GLU A 214 9.82 -14.36 14.33
CA GLU A 214 10.60 -15.61 14.31
C GLU A 214 9.65 -16.75 14.71
N PRO A 215 9.28 -17.70 13.81
CA PRO A 215 10.08 -18.38 12.78
C PRO A 215 9.51 -18.24 11.34
N ALA A 216 8.91 -17.10 11.00
CA ALA A 216 8.29 -16.88 9.70
C ALA A 216 9.34 -16.55 8.61
N THR A 217 9.28 -17.31 7.52
CA THR A 217 10.11 -17.28 6.29
C THR A 217 10.01 -15.96 5.49
N ALA A 218 9.44 -14.90 6.04
CA ALA A 218 9.22 -13.65 5.32
C ALA A 218 10.45 -12.74 5.44
N PRO A 219 11.01 -12.23 4.32
CA PRO A 219 12.13 -11.31 4.36
C PRO A 219 11.74 -10.01 5.08
N PRO A 220 12.70 -9.35 5.75
CA PRO A 220 12.46 -8.06 6.39
C PRO A 220 11.99 -7.04 5.35
N ALA A 221 10.88 -6.36 5.63
CA ALA A 221 10.31 -5.35 4.75
C ALA A 221 10.61 -3.95 5.27
N GLN A 222 11.21 -3.09 4.45
CA GLN A 222 11.39 -1.68 4.78
C GLN A 222 10.15 -0.89 4.35
N LEU A 223 9.54 -0.20 5.31
CA LEU A 223 8.41 0.72 5.10
C LEU A 223 8.91 2.16 5.14
N LEU A 224 8.77 2.86 4.02
CA LEU A 224 9.07 4.28 3.88
C LEU A 224 7.88 5.12 4.36
N THR A 225 8.14 6.21 5.06
CA THR A 225 7.13 7.22 5.43
C THR A 225 7.39 8.48 4.63
N ILE A 226 6.46 8.83 3.75
CA ILE A 226 6.53 10.01 2.90
C ILE A 226 5.45 11.01 3.33
N LYS A 227 5.84 12.25 3.56
CA LYS A 227 4.91 13.36 3.77
C LYS A 227 4.60 14.01 2.45
N VAL A 228 3.30 14.14 2.17
CA VAL A 228 2.74 14.78 0.99
C VAL A 228 2.18 16.14 1.41
N MET A 229 2.69 17.19 0.80
CA MET A 229 2.28 18.58 1.01
C MET A 229 1.80 19.18 -0.32
N SER A 230 0.96 20.20 -0.25
CA SER A 230 0.58 20.98 -1.44
C SER A 230 1.19 22.36 -1.38
N VAL A 231 1.58 22.88 -2.55
CA VAL A 231 1.87 24.31 -2.72
C VAL A 231 0.57 25.13 -2.71
N ARG A 232 -0.56 24.52 -3.08
CA ARG A 232 -1.86 25.18 -3.13
C ARG A 232 -2.41 25.41 -1.72
N GLU A 233 -2.82 26.64 -1.44
CA GLU A 233 -3.49 26.99 -0.19
C GLU A 233 -4.83 26.24 -0.04
N GLY A 234 -5.12 25.78 1.18
CA GLY A 234 -6.35 25.04 1.50
C GLY A 234 -6.31 23.53 1.24
N ALA A 235 -5.26 23.00 0.60
CA ALA A 235 -5.08 21.56 0.44
C ALA A 235 -4.38 20.94 1.67
N PRO A 236 -5.00 19.98 2.39
CA PRO A 236 -4.42 19.42 3.61
C PRO A 236 -3.24 18.48 3.31
N SER A 237 -2.15 18.63 4.07
CA SER A 237 -1.02 17.68 4.02
C SER A 237 -1.38 16.34 4.67
N PHE A 238 -0.77 15.26 4.19
CA PHE A 238 -0.92 13.93 4.78
C PHE A 238 0.34 13.07 4.62
N SER A 239 0.50 12.06 5.47
CA SER A 239 1.57 11.09 5.36
C SER A 239 1.07 9.79 4.71
N ILE A 240 1.88 9.22 3.83
CA ILE A 240 1.71 7.87 3.30
C ILE A 240 2.87 7.01 3.78
N ARG A 241 2.60 5.74 4.05
CA ARG A 241 3.63 4.72 4.24
C ARG A 241 3.49 3.67 3.15
N LEU A 242 4.60 3.28 2.55
CA LEU A 242 4.67 2.31 1.46
C LEU A 242 5.86 1.38 1.67
N ASN A 243 5.80 0.20 1.05
CA ASN A 243 6.96 -0.67 0.99
C ASN A 243 8.03 -0.03 0.08
N SER A 244 9.29 -0.07 0.50
CA SER A 244 10.46 0.33 -0.29
C SER A 244 10.48 -0.28 -1.71
N LEU A 245 10.01 -1.52 -1.86
CA LEU A 245 9.90 -2.21 -3.16
C LEU A 245 8.87 -1.57 -4.11
N GLU A 246 7.84 -0.92 -3.56
CA GLU A 246 6.80 -0.23 -4.34
C GLU A 246 7.18 1.23 -4.66
N PHE A 247 8.27 1.74 -4.07
CA PHE A 247 8.67 3.13 -4.22
C PHE A 247 8.98 3.50 -5.67
N GLY A 248 9.65 2.63 -6.42
CA GLY A 248 9.98 2.87 -7.82
C GLY A 248 8.75 3.00 -8.73
N GLU A 249 7.66 2.27 -8.44
CA GLU A 249 6.40 2.40 -9.19
C GLU A 249 5.70 3.71 -8.89
N LEU A 250 5.69 4.13 -7.61
CA LEU A 250 5.16 5.43 -7.22
C LEU A 250 5.98 6.57 -7.83
N GLU A 251 7.31 6.48 -7.82
CA GLU A 251 8.22 7.49 -8.37
C GLU A 251 7.97 7.74 -9.86
N ARG A 252 7.65 6.70 -10.64
CA ARG A 252 7.28 6.84 -12.06
C ARG A 252 6.02 7.66 -12.30
N LYS A 253 5.14 7.78 -11.31
CA LYS A 253 3.90 8.56 -11.40
C LYS A 253 4.04 9.99 -10.91
N ILE A 254 5.02 10.25 -10.05
CA ILE A 254 5.18 11.58 -9.46
C ILE A 254 5.88 12.52 -10.46
N VAL A 255 5.36 13.74 -10.58
CA VAL A 255 5.94 14.80 -11.44
C VAL A 255 7.19 15.42 -10.80
N ASN A 256 7.13 15.70 -9.48
CA ASN A 256 8.21 16.32 -8.72
C ASN A 256 8.98 15.26 -7.92
N PRO A 257 10.32 15.18 -8.02
CA PRO A 257 11.10 14.15 -7.31
C PRO A 257 10.87 14.22 -5.80
N VAL A 258 10.86 13.05 -5.15
CA VAL A 258 10.69 12.97 -3.69
C VAL A 258 11.94 13.50 -3.00
N VAL A 259 11.78 14.52 -2.16
CA VAL A 259 12.89 15.15 -1.44
C VAL A 259 13.34 14.24 -0.29
N ASN A 260 14.56 13.74 -0.37
CA ASN A 260 15.18 12.96 0.70
C ASN A 260 16.07 13.83 1.59
N ALA A 261 15.46 14.76 2.33
CA ALA A 261 16.18 15.72 3.17
C ALA A 261 16.96 15.07 4.33
N ARG A 262 16.65 13.82 4.68
CA ARG A 262 17.27 13.09 5.79
C ARG A 262 18.28 12.03 5.32
N HIS A 263 18.62 11.99 4.02
CA HIS A 263 19.50 10.97 3.42
C HIS A 263 19.13 9.54 3.82
N ILE A 264 17.83 9.26 3.91
CA ILE A 264 17.32 7.95 4.29
C ILE A 264 17.66 6.97 3.16
N VAL A 265 18.38 5.90 3.49
CA VAL A 265 18.72 4.84 2.54
C VAL A 265 17.45 4.06 2.22
N ILE A 266 16.99 4.17 0.98
CA ILE A 266 15.89 3.37 0.45
C ILE A 266 16.48 2.04 0.01
N GLN A 267 16.08 0.95 0.66
CA GLN A 267 16.44 -0.40 0.25
C GLN A 267 15.60 -0.74 -0.98
N GLN A 268 16.10 -0.39 -2.16
CA GLN A 268 15.61 -0.97 -3.42
C GLN A 268 15.86 -2.49 -3.39
N SER A 269 15.19 -3.26 -4.24
CA SER A 269 15.39 -4.72 -4.24
C SER A 269 16.89 -5.02 -4.33
N LEU A 270 17.40 -5.97 -3.54
CA LEU A 270 18.84 -6.33 -3.57
C LEU A 270 19.33 -6.60 -5.00
N SER A 271 18.43 -7.09 -5.86
CA SER A 271 18.67 -7.27 -7.28
C SER A 271 18.88 -5.95 -8.04
N ASP A 272 18.10 -4.90 -7.78
CA ASP A 272 18.26 -3.60 -8.45
C ASP A 272 19.54 -2.88 -8.00
N PHE A 273 19.83 -2.88 -6.69
CA PHE A 273 21.09 -2.33 -6.18
C PHE A 273 22.30 -3.10 -6.71
N PHE A 274 22.21 -4.43 -6.77
CA PHE A 274 23.24 -5.24 -7.42
C PHE A 274 23.38 -4.89 -8.90
N LEU A 275 22.29 -4.72 -9.65
CA LEU A 275 22.34 -4.39 -11.07
C LEU A 275 23.02 -3.05 -11.33
N GLU A 276 22.71 -2.03 -10.53
CA GLU A 276 23.36 -0.72 -10.60
C GLU A 276 24.87 -0.86 -10.34
N THR A 277 25.24 -1.49 -9.23
CA THR A 277 26.65 -1.73 -8.86
C THR A 277 27.39 -2.59 -9.89
N PHE A 278 26.73 -3.62 -10.44
CA PHE A 278 27.24 -4.49 -11.49
C PHE A 278 27.54 -3.69 -12.77
N MET A 279 26.61 -2.84 -13.18
CA MET A 279 26.79 -1.98 -14.36
C MET A 279 27.91 -0.95 -14.17
N GLU A 280 28.00 -0.31 -13.01
CA GLU A 280 29.09 0.61 -12.69
C GLU A 280 30.44 -0.07 -12.68
N THR A 281 30.54 -1.25 -12.07
CA THR A 281 31.79 -2.00 -12.00
C THR A 281 32.22 -2.47 -13.39
N ILE A 282 31.29 -2.91 -14.24
CA ILE A 282 31.60 -3.32 -15.62
C ILE A 282 32.04 -2.15 -16.50
N ARG A 283 31.55 -0.93 -16.25
CA ARG A 283 32.04 0.26 -16.97
C ARG A 283 33.52 0.53 -16.73
N LEU A 284 34.07 0.05 -15.61
CA LEU A 284 35.49 0.15 -15.28
C LEU A 284 36.33 -0.96 -15.94
N ASN A 285 35.69 -2.05 -16.41
CA ASN A 285 36.40 -3.08 -17.15
C ASN A 285 36.80 -2.55 -18.54
N PRO A 286 37.97 -2.95 -19.08
CA PRO A 286 38.36 -2.51 -20.42
C PRO A 286 37.30 -2.93 -21.45
N PRO A 287 37.02 -2.11 -22.48
CA PRO A 287 36.04 -2.49 -23.50
C PRO A 287 36.49 -3.74 -24.26
N ALA A 288 35.51 -4.51 -24.76
CA ALA A 288 35.76 -5.60 -25.68
C ALA A 288 36.21 -5.04 -27.04
N THR A 289 37.02 -5.81 -27.76
CA THR A 289 37.38 -5.42 -29.13
C THR A 289 36.13 -5.36 -30.01
N PRO A 290 35.93 -4.28 -30.79
CA PRO A 290 34.74 -4.12 -31.62
C PRO A 290 34.69 -5.24 -32.66
N SER A 291 33.64 -6.05 -32.63
CA SER A 291 33.39 -7.05 -33.67
C SER A 291 32.81 -6.37 -34.91
N THR A 292 33.31 -6.72 -36.09
CA THR A 292 32.82 -6.24 -37.40
C THR A 292 31.40 -6.72 -37.76
N THR A 293 30.73 -7.46 -36.86
CA THR A 293 29.42 -8.08 -37.08
C THR A 293 28.30 -7.21 -36.54
N GLU A 294 27.18 -7.13 -37.27
CA GLU A 294 25.95 -6.48 -36.81
C GLU A 294 25.48 -7.05 -35.45
N ARG A 295 25.12 -6.16 -34.53
CA ARG A 295 24.65 -6.52 -33.20
C ARG A 295 23.18 -6.93 -33.25
N ASN A 296 22.92 -8.20 -32.96
CA ASN A 296 21.55 -8.70 -32.78
C ASN A 296 20.90 -8.12 -31.52
N LEU A 297 19.57 -8.16 -31.46
CA LEU A 297 18.82 -7.87 -30.24
C LEU A 297 19.22 -8.85 -29.13
N CYS A 298 19.22 -8.34 -27.89
CA CYS A 298 19.49 -9.12 -26.71
C CYS A 298 18.48 -10.27 -26.58
N PHE A 299 18.98 -11.49 -26.39
CA PHE A 299 18.16 -12.70 -26.25
C PHE A 299 17.23 -12.65 -25.03
N GLY A 300 17.63 -11.97 -23.96
CA GLY A 300 16.83 -11.78 -22.75
C GLY A 300 15.63 -10.83 -22.95
N CYS A 301 15.88 -9.54 -23.19
CA CYS A 301 14.81 -8.54 -23.26
C CYS A 301 14.19 -8.35 -24.65
N GLN A 302 14.90 -8.73 -25.74
CA GLN A 302 14.52 -8.46 -27.13
C GLN A 302 14.22 -6.98 -27.47
N GLN A 303 14.63 -6.04 -26.62
CA GLN A 303 14.38 -4.60 -26.77
C GLN A 303 15.64 -3.83 -27.19
N THR A 304 16.79 -4.19 -26.62
CA THR A 304 18.07 -3.50 -26.86
C THR A 304 19.06 -4.41 -27.56
N SER A 305 19.99 -3.88 -28.36
CA SER A 305 21.08 -4.66 -28.95
C SER A 305 21.97 -5.30 -27.87
N ALA A 306 22.50 -6.49 -28.15
CA ALA A 306 23.51 -7.13 -27.31
C ALA A 306 24.77 -6.26 -27.24
N ASN A 307 25.15 -5.84 -26.04
CA ASN A 307 26.24 -4.89 -25.81
C ASN A 307 27.31 -5.39 -24.83
N VAL A 308 27.30 -6.69 -24.52
CA VAL A 308 28.25 -7.32 -23.62
C VAL A 308 28.88 -8.56 -24.24
N ARG A 309 30.18 -8.73 -23.98
CA ARG A 309 30.95 -9.93 -24.27
C ARG A 309 31.59 -10.47 -23.00
N LEU A 310 31.66 -11.80 -22.89
CA LEU A 310 32.42 -12.48 -21.86
C LEU A 310 33.81 -12.80 -22.42
N GLU A 311 34.85 -12.26 -21.80
CA GLU A 311 36.25 -12.50 -22.14
C GLU A 311 37.00 -12.78 -20.83
N ARG A 312 37.74 -13.90 -20.76
CA ARG A 312 38.43 -14.27 -19.54
C ARG A 312 39.56 -13.27 -19.26
N ARG A 313 39.45 -12.55 -18.16
CA ARG A 313 40.41 -11.49 -17.75
C ARG A 313 40.81 -11.59 -16.29
N CYS A 314 40.05 -12.31 -15.47
CA CYS A 314 40.50 -12.62 -14.13
C CYS A 314 41.77 -13.50 -14.17
N GLY A 315 42.75 -13.18 -13.32
CA GLY A 315 43.98 -13.96 -13.19
C GLY A 315 43.68 -15.43 -12.83
N ALA A 316 44.54 -16.35 -13.26
CA ALA A 316 44.43 -17.76 -12.91
C ALA A 316 44.74 -17.94 -11.41
N THR A 317 43.73 -17.79 -10.55
CA THR A 317 43.82 -18.29 -9.18
C THR A 317 43.78 -19.81 -9.21
N GLU A 318 44.85 -20.44 -8.72
CA GLU A 318 45.06 -21.88 -8.67
C GLU A 318 43.93 -22.58 -7.90
N GLY A 319 43.00 -23.20 -8.62
CA GLY A 319 41.91 -23.99 -8.07
C GLY A 319 41.02 -24.54 -9.18
N SER A 320 40.51 -25.76 -8.99
CA SER A 320 39.74 -26.53 -9.99
C SER A 320 38.38 -25.93 -10.39
N ASN A 321 37.96 -24.81 -9.77
CA ASN A 321 36.69 -24.11 -10.01
C ASN A 321 36.89 -22.65 -10.49
N GLY A 322 37.91 -22.42 -11.35
CA GLY A 322 38.20 -21.11 -11.93
C GLY A 322 37.27 -20.69 -13.08
N CYS A 323 37.37 -19.43 -13.51
CA CYS A 323 36.67 -18.96 -14.70
C CYS A 323 37.23 -19.61 -15.97
N GLN A 324 36.35 -19.83 -16.94
CA GLN A 324 36.61 -20.52 -18.20
C GLN A 324 36.52 -19.54 -19.38
N GLU A 325 37.20 -19.87 -20.48
CA GLU A 325 37.11 -19.09 -21.72
C GLU A 325 35.71 -19.22 -22.33
N CYS A 326 35.08 -18.10 -22.69
CA CYS A 326 33.76 -18.08 -23.31
C CYS A 326 33.87 -17.74 -24.80
N HIS A 327 33.46 -18.67 -25.66
CA HIS A 327 33.46 -18.48 -27.12
C HIS A 327 32.08 -18.11 -27.69
N CYS A 328 31.13 -17.71 -26.84
CA CYS A 328 29.82 -17.27 -27.31
C CYS A 328 29.92 -15.92 -28.02
N ARG A 329 29.08 -15.74 -29.04
CA ARG A 329 28.85 -14.42 -29.63
C ARG A 329 28.13 -13.52 -28.62
N PRO A 330 28.29 -12.18 -28.71
CA PRO A 330 27.48 -11.25 -27.94
C PRO A 330 25.99 -11.46 -28.21
N MET A 331 25.25 -11.91 -27.20
CA MET A 331 23.81 -12.20 -27.31
C MET A 331 22.98 -11.54 -26.21
N TRP A 332 23.62 -10.88 -25.25
CA TRP A 332 22.96 -10.32 -24.07
C TRP A 332 23.30 -8.84 -23.92
N CYS A 333 22.36 -8.05 -23.42
CA CYS A 333 22.64 -6.73 -22.91
C CYS A 333 23.10 -6.81 -21.45
N VAL A 334 23.79 -5.77 -20.98
CA VAL A 334 24.38 -5.71 -19.64
C VAL A 334 23.35 -5.92 -18.52
N SER A 335 22.14 -5.36 -18.68
CA SER A 335 21.09 -5.49 -17.67
C SER A 335 20.55 -6.91 -17.59
N CYS A 336 20.31 -7.57 -18.73
CA CYS A 336 19.86 -8.97 -18.74
C CYS A 336 20.93 -9.92 -18.22
N LEU A 337 22.21 -9.69 -18.56
CA LEU A 337 23.31 -10.50 -18.03
C LEU A 337 23.48 -10.30 -16.52
N GLY A 338 23.36 -9.06 -16.02
CA GLY A 338 23.40 -8.77 -14.58
C GLY A 338 22.25 -9.45 -13.83
N LYS A 339 21.04 -9.48 -14.40
CA LYS A 339 19.88 -10.16 -13.80
C LYS A 339 20.11 -11.66 -13.69
N TRP A 340 20.65 -12.24 -14.76
CA TRP A 340 21.08 -13.64 -14.75
C TRP A 340 22.13 -13.90 -13.67
N PHE A 341 23.15 -13.05 -13.58
CA PHE A 341 24.21 -13.16 -12.59
C PHE A 341 23.64 -13.17 -11.17
N ALA A 342 22.79 -12.18 -10.83
CA ALA A 342 22.15 -12.06 -9.52
C ALA A 342 21.31 -13.30 -9.17
N SER A 343 20.51 -13.81 -10.11
CA SER A 343 19.63 -14.97 -9.90
C SER A 343 20.36 -16.28 -9.59
N ARG A 344 21.67 -16.34 -9.88
CA ARG A 344 22.51 -17.53 -9.70
C ARG A 344 23.34 -17.47 -8.43
N GLN A 345 23.27 -16.38 -7.67
CA GLN A 345 23.98 -16.22 -6.42
C GLN A 345 23.18 -16.77 -5.23
N ASP A 346 23.88 -17.03 -4.14
CA ASP A 346 23.28 -17.40 -2.87
C ASP A 346 22.47 -16.23 -2.30
N GLN A 347 21.14 -16.37 -2.29
CA GLN A 347 20.23 -15.33 -1.82
C GLN A 347 20.34 -15.06 -0.32
N HIS A 348 20.96 -15.96 0.45
CA HIS A 348 21.20 -15.80 1.88
C HIS A 348 22.47 -15.00 2.21
N HIS A 349 23.41 -14.85 1.27
CA HIS A 349 24.70 -14.18 1.46
C HIS A 349 24.97 -13.11 0.38
N PRO A 350 24.16 -12.03 0.30
CA PRO A 350 24.26 -10.98 -0.73
C PRO A 350 25.60 -10.24 -0.76
N GLU A 351 26.29 -10.14 0.37
CA GLU A 351 27.62 -9.52 0.49
C GLU A 351 28.70 -10.21 -0.35
N SER A 352 28.49 -11.47 -0.72
CA SER A 352 29.43 -12.26 -1.52
C SER A 352 29.21 -12.16 -3.04
N TRP A 353 28.11 -11.53 -3.49
CA TRP A 353 27.67 -11.62 -4.88
C TRP A 353 28.68 -11.06 -5.87
N LEU A 354 29.26 -9.88 -5.61
CA LEU A 354 30.22 -9.25 -6.53
C LEU A 354 31.50 -10.07 -6.71
N GLY A 355 31.92 -10.81 -5.66
CA GLY A 355 33.10 -11.68 -5.69
C GLY A 355 32.81 -13.10 -6.20
N SER A 356 31.56 -13.42 -6.46
CA SER A 356 31.13 -14.77 -6.85
C SER A 356 31.26 -15.01 -8.36
N ARG A 357 30.92 -16.23 -8.78
CA ARG A 357 31.00 -16.67 -10.18
C ARG A 357 29.64 -17.11 -10.67
N CYS A 358 29.43 -17.05 -11.98
CA CYS A 358 28.18 -17.40 -12.63
C CYS A 358 28.45 -18.22 -13.90
N PRO A 359 27.63 -19.23 -14.25
CA PRO A 359 27.72 -19.87 -15.55
C PRO A 359 27.11 -18.97 -16.64
N CYS A 360 27.77 -18.89 -17.80
CA CYS A 360 27.24 -18.22 -18.98
C CYS A 360 25.83 -18.75 -19.31
N PRO A 361 24.82 -17.89 -19.53
CA PRO A 361 23.45 -18.34 -19.83
C PRO A 361 23.36 -19.22 -21.08
N THR A 362 24.35 -19.16 -21.96
CA THR A 362 24.36 -19.87 -23.24
C THR A 362 25.22 -21.13 -23.21
N CYS A 363 26.54 -21.02 -22.97
CA CYS A 363 27.45 -22.17 -23.00
C CYS A 363 27.83 -22.70 -21.62
N ARG A 364 27.33 -22.09 -20.53
CA ARG A 364 27.61 -22.45 -19.14
C ARG A 364 29.08 -22.34 -18.70
N SER A 365 29.96 -21.79 -19.53
CA SER A 365 31.32 -21.41 -19.10
C SER A 365 31.23 -20.51 -17.87
N THR A 366 31.95 -20.87 -16.82
CA THR A 366 31.98 -20.10 -15.57
C THR A 366 32.72 -18.79 -15.80
N PHE A 367 32.13 -17.67 -15.39
CA PHE A 367 32.74 -16.34 -15.49
C PHE A 367 32.53 -15.57 -14.18
N CYS A 368 33.36 -14.55 -13.97
CA CYS A 368 33.21 -13.59 -12.87
C CYS A 368 32.98 -12.18 -13.42
N LEU A 369 32.76 -11.22 -12.53
CA LEU A 369 32.44 -9.85 -12.91
C LEU A 369 33.56 -9.15 -13.72
N LEU A 370 34.82 -9.53 -13.51
CA LEU A 370 35.98 -9.01 -14.25
C LEU A 370 36.03 -9.52 -15.71
N ASP A 371 35.37 -10.64 -16.00
CA ASP A 371 35.35 -11.24 -17.34
C ASP A 371 34.30 -10.57 -18.25
N VAL A 372 33.50 -9.65 -17.70
CA VAL A 372 32.40 -9.01 -18.43
C VAL A 372 32.88 -7.70 -19.05
N SER A 373 32.80 -7.57 -20.37
CA SER A 373 33.29 -6.41 -21.11
C SER A 373 32.19 -5.78 -21.96
N LEU A 374 32.06 -4.45 -21.89
CA LEU A 374 31.15 -3.70 -22.77
C LEU A 374 31.71 -3.65 -24.19
N ILE A 375 30.83 -3.78 -25.17
CA ILE A 375 31.17 -3.63 -26.58
C ILE A 375 30.89 -2.17 -26.95
N ALA A 376 31.93 -1.44 -27.35
CA ALA A 376 31.83 -0.06 -27.83
C ALA A 376 30.90 0.07 -29.04
#